data_AF-A0A9X4KES7-F1
#
_entry.id   AF-A0A9X4KES7-F1
#
_cell.length_a   1.000
_cell.length_b   1.000
_cell.length_c   1.000
_cell.angle_alpha   90.00
_cell.angle_beta   90.00
_cell.angle_gamma   90.00
#
_symmetry.space_group_name_H-M   'P 1'
#
loop_
_entity.id
_entity.type
_entity.pdbx_description
1 polymer ?
#
loop_
_entity_poly.entity_id
_entity_poly.type
_entity_poly.pdbx_seq_one_letter_code
_entity_poly.pdbx_strand_id
1 'polypeptide(L)' 'MLLLRVYVLDRPVAIPNEERYGGCKSWLNLAEPLSAEGARPALGDEAFDKALQTVRQALAGGR' A
#
# COMPACT_ATOMS: atom_id res chain seq x y z
N MET A 1 -6.36 -9.24 11.64
CA MET A 1 -5.27 -8.82 10.73
C MET A 1 -5.87 -8.17 9.51
N LEU A 2 -5.22 -7.13 8.99
CA LEU A 2 -5.56 -6.48 7.73
C LEU A 2 -4.54 -6.87 6.67
N LEU A 3 -5.01 -7.28 5.50
CA LEU A 3 -4.19 -7.57 4.33
C LEU A 3 -4.49 -6.51 3.27
N LEU A 4 -3.44 -5.89 2.73
CA LEU A 4 -3.56 -4.80 1.77
C LEU A 4 -3.05 -5.25 0.40
N ARG A 5 -3.77 -4.87 -0.66
CA ARG A 5 -3.28 -4.94 -2.04
C ARG A 5 -2.84 -3.55 -2.45
N VAL A 6 -1.57 -3.40 -2.81
CA VAL A 6 -0.98 -2.13 -3.23
C VAL A 6 -0.89 -2.04 -4.75
N TYR A 7 -0.97 -0.81 -5.26
CA TYR A 7 -0.99 -0.49 -6.67
C TYR A 7 0.15 0.49 -6.99
N VAL A 8 0.75 0.32 -8.16
CA VAL A 8 1.77 1.20 -8.71
C VAL A 8 1.07 2.22 -9.59
N LEU A 9 1.29 3.51 -9.30
CA LEU A 9 0.80 4.60 -10.14
C LEU A 9 1.43 4.50 -11.54
N ASP A 10 0.70 4.99 -12.55
CA ASP A 10 1.11 5.02 -13.95
C ASP A 10 2.43 5.81 -14.14
N ARG A 11 2.61 6.87 -13.35
CA ARG A 11 3.81 7.71 -13.32
C ARG A 11 4.22 8.09 -11.90
N PRO A 12 5.51 8.40 -11.68
CA PRO A 12 5.95 8.99 -10.42
C PRO A 12 5.24 10.32 -10.15
N VAL A 13 4.86 10.55 -8.89
CA VAL A 13 4.27 11.82 -8.44
C VAL A 13 5.20 12.47 -7.42
N ALA A 14 5.55 13.73 -7.66
CA ALA A 14 6.28 14.54 -6.69
C ALA A 14 5.31 15.08 -5.64
N ILE A 15 5.59 14.82 -4.36
CA ILE A 15 4.82 15.34 -3.24
C ILE A 15 5.64 16.47 -2.60
N PRO A 16 5.13 17.71 -2.54
CA PRO A 16 5.81 18.81 -1.86
C PRO A 16 6.08 18.46 -0.40
N ASN A 17 7.27 18.77 0.12
CA ASN A 17 7.57 18.52 1.52
C ASN A 17 7.00 19.65 2.40
N GLU A 18 5.78 19.45 2.91
CA GLU A 18 5.13 20.41 3.81
C GLU A 18 5.43 20.12 5.28
N GLU A 19 5.49 21.18 6.10
CA GLU A 19 5.79 21.09 7.53
C GLU A 19 4.84 20.14 8.29
N ARG A 20 3.57 20.08 7.89
CA ARG A 20 2.55 19.20 8.49
C ARG A 20 2.82 17.70 8.35
N TYR A 21 3.73 17.31 7.44
CA TYR A 21 4.18 15.94 7.29
C TYR A 21 5.25 15.54 8.32
N GLY A 22 5.83 16.50 9.04
CA GLY A 22 6.86 16.25 10.05
C GLY A 22 6.36 15.49 11.29
N GLY A 23 7.32 14.92 12.03
CA GLY A 23 7.08 14.18 13.27
C GLY A 23 6.90 12.66 13.07
N CYS A 24 6.72 11.94 14.19
CA CYS A 24 6.52 10.49 14.16
C CYS A 24 5.04 10.18 13.86
N LYS A 25 4.72 10.07 12.57
CA LYS A 25 3.36 9.75 12.10
C LYS A 25 3.39 8.42 11.36
N SER A 26 2.49 7.50 11.72
CA SER A 26 2.32 6.24 10.99
C SER A 26 1.56 6.41 9.67
N TRP A 27 0.76 7.48 9.55
CA TRP A 27 -0.02 7.80 8.36
C TRP A 27 -0.07 9.32 8.14
N LEU A 28 0.03 9.72 6.87
CA LEU A 28 -0.11 11.11 6.44
C LEU A 28 -1.34 11.22 5.53
N ASN A 29 -2.22 12.17 5.83
CA ASN A 29 -3.18 12.65 4.86
C ASN A 29 -2.44 13.66 3.97
N LEU A 30 -2.44 13.46 2.66
CA LEU A 30 -1.80 14.37 1.70
C LEU A 30 -2.61 15.67 1.54
N ALA A 31 -1.96 16.80 1.19
CA ALA A 31 -2.64 18.11 1.00
C ALA A 31 -3.70 17.98 -0.08
N GLU A 32 -3.24 17.39 -1.19
CA GLU A 32 -3.99 17.19 -2.38
C GLU A 32 -4.25 15.69 -2.53
N PRO A 33 -5.49 15.30 -2.86
CA PRO A 33 -5.79 13.91 -3.14
C PRO A 33 -5.03 13.45 -4.39
N LEU A 34 -4.42 12.27 -4.32
CA LEU A 34 -3.79 11.63 -5.47
C LEU A 34 -4.81 10.79 -6.22
N SER A 35 -4.89 10.98 -7.54
CA SER A 35 -5.61 10.05 -8.40
C SER A 35 -4.85 8.74 -8.49
N ALA A 36 -5.58 7.63 -8.37
CA ALA A 36 -5.09 6.28 -8.66
C ALA A 36 -5.59 5.77 -10.02
N GLU A 37 -6.11 6.65 -10.87
CA GLU A 37 -6.54 6.30 -12.21
C GLU A 37 -5.36 5.73 -13.02
N GLY A 38 -5.61 4.63 -13.75
CA GLY A 38 -4.56 3.93 -14.49
C GLY A 38 -3.54 3.17 -13.63
N ALA A 39 -3.63 3.24 -12.29
CA ALA A 39 -2.76 2.48 -11.42
C ALA A 39 -2.97 0.97 -11.61
N ARG A 40 -1.87 0.23 -11.60
CA ARG A 40 -1.86 -1.21 -11.84
C ARG A 40 -1.42 -1.97 -10.59
N PRO A 41 -1.93 -3.20 -10.36
CA PRO A 41 -1.49 -3.98 -9.21
C PRO A 41 0.03 -4.13 -9.18
N ALA A 42 0.64 -3.91 -8.02
CA ALA A 42 2.09 -4.14 -7.85
C ALA A 42 2.43 -5.64 -8.01
N LEU A 43 1.51 -6.49 -7.58
CA LEU A 43 1.52 -7.93 -7.83
C LEU A 43 0.29 -8.30 -8.66
N GLY A 44 0.53 -9.09 -9.71
CA GLY A 44 -0.54 -9.77 -10.44
C GLY A 44 -1.33 -10.72 -9.55
N ASP A 45 -2.52 -11.12 -9.98
CA ASP A 45 -3.49 -11.86 -9.15
C ASP A 45 -2.89 -13.14 -8.56
N GLU A 46 -2.25 -13.97 -9.38
CA GLU A 46 -1.65 -15.23 -8.92
C GLU A 46 -0.55 -15.02 -7.86
N ALA A 47 0.33 -14.04 -8.09
CA ALA A 47 1.39 -13.71 -7.15
C ALA A 47 0.84 -13.14 -5.84
N PHE A 48 -0.20 -12.31 -5.92
CA PHE A 48 -0.90 -11.77 -4.76
C PHE A 48 -1.59 -12.87 -3.96
N ASP A 49 -2.29 -13.79 -4.61
CA ASP A 49 -2.96 -14.91 -3.95
C ASP A 49 -1.97 -15.83 -3.24
N LYS A 50 -0.83 -16.12 -3.87
CA LYS A 50 0.23 -16.89 -3.23
C LYS A 50 0.73 -16.22 -1.95
N ALA A 51 1.03 -14.91 -2.01
CA ALA A 51 1.46 -14.14 -0.84
C ALA A 51 0.38 -14.11 0.26
N LEU A 52 -0.87 -13.93 -0.14
CA LEU A 52 -2.03 -13.91 0.74
C LEU A 52 -2.18 -15.24 1.52
N GLN A 53 -2.00 -16.38 0.85
CA GLN A 53 -2.04 -17.68 1.51
C GLN A 53 -0.89 -17.86 2.49
N THR A 54 0.33 -17.46 2.12
CA THR A 54 1.50 -17.53 3.02
C THR A 54 1.24 -16.77 4.32
N VAL A 55 0.73 -15.53 4.25
CA VAL A 55 0.46 -14.73 5.45
C VAL A 55 -0.67 -15.35 6.29
N ARG A 56 -1.74 -15.86 5.65
CA ARG A 56 -2.84 -16.55 6.33
C ARG A 56 -2.36 -17.80 7.08
N GLN A 57 -1.50 -18.60 6.47
CA GLN A 57 -0.91 -19.78 7.09
C GLN A 57 -0.03 -19.42 8.29
N ALA A 58 0.82 -18.40 8.16
CA ALA A 58 1.67 -17.92 9.25
C ALA A 58 0.84 -17.47 10.46
N LEU A 59 -0.30 -16.81 10.23
CA LEU A 59 -1.22 -16.47 11.30
C LEU A 59 -1.94 -17.67 11.92
N ALA A 60 -2.38 -18.62 11.10
CA ALA A 60 -3.12 -19.78 11.57
C ALA A 60 -2.28 -20.70 12.47
N GLY A 61 -0.95 -20.70 12.30
CA GLY A 61 0.00 -21.43 13.13
C GLY A 61 0.38 -20.75 14.46
N GLY A 62 -0.05 -19.51 14.70
CA GLY A 62 0.24 -18.75 15.91
C GLY A 62 -0.78 -18.96 17.03
N ARG A 63 -1.09 -20.22 17.37
CA ARG A 63 -1.76 -20.60 18.62
C ARG A 63 -0.75 -21.06 19.66
#